data_AF-A0A392VMB2-F1
#
_entry.id   AF-A0A392VMB2-F1
#
_cell.length_a   1.000
_cell.length_b   1.000
_cell.length_c   1.000
_cell.angle_alpha   90.00
_cell.angle_beta   90.00
_cell.angle_gamma   90.00
#
_symmetry.space_group_name_H-M   'P 1'
#
loop_
_entity.id
_entity.type
_entity.pdbx_description
1 polymer ?
#
loop_
_entity_poly.entity_id
_entity_poly.type
_entity_poly.pdbx_seq_one_letter_code
_entity_poly.pdbx_strand_id
1 'polypeptide(L)' 'MGRDKGGKLAPTWEVPFCINEKFTGGTYMLETLQGEVMPMTWNVANLR' A
#
# COMPACT_ATOMS: atom_id res chain seq x y z
N MET A 1 -21.20 -18.61 -8.56
CA MET A 1 -20.07 -18.94 -7.67
C MET A 1 -18.85 -19.12 -8.55
N GLY A 2 -17.79 -18.34 -8.33
CA GLY A 2 -16.54 -18.37 -9.12
C GLY A 2 -15.71 -17.14 -8.76
N ARG A 3 -14.77 -17.31 -7.82
CA ARG A 3 -13.96 -16.25 -7.20
C ARG A 3 -12.49 -16.59 -7.42
N ASP A 4 -11.99 -16.58 -8.65
CA ASP A 4 -10.66 -17.17 -8.87
C ASP A 4 -9.89 -16.43 -9.98
N LYS A 5 -9.46 -15.19 -9.70
CA LYS A 5 -8.37 -14.52 -10.45
C LYS A 5 -7.41 -13.73 -9.54
N GLY A 6 -7.23 -14.16 -8.29
CA GLY A 6 -6.15 -13.69 -7.42
C GLY A 6 -5.04 -14.75 -7.41
N GLY A 7 -4.12 -14.68 -8.38
CA GLY A 7 -2.94 -15.55 -8.40
C GLY A 7 -2.14 -15.42 -7.09
N LYS A 8 -1.38 -16.47 -6.76
CA LYS A 8 -0.54 -16.70 -5.56
C LYS A 8 0.52 -15.62 -5.23
N LEU A 9 0.44 -14.45 -5.89
CA LEU A 9 1.34 -13.30 -5.79
C LEU A 9 0.55 -11.98 -5.70
N ALA A 10 -0.75 -12.01 -5.41
CA ALA A 10 -1.48 -10.80 -5.06
C ALA A 10 -0.91 -10.28 -3.73
N PRO A 11 -0.40 -9.03 -3.67
CA PRO A 11 0.02 -8.45 -2.41
C PRO A 11 -1.15 -8.52 -1.43
N THR A 12 -0.94 -9.21 -0.30
CA THR A 12 -1.83 -9.16 0.86
C THR A 12 -1.70 -7.78 1.47
N TRP A 13 -2.30 -6.78 0.83
CA TRP A 13 -2.49 -5.48 1.46
C TRP A 13 -3.44 -5.72 2.64
N GLU A 14 -2.88 -5.75 3.84
CA GLU A 14 -3.66 -5.70 5.07
C GLU A 14 -4.32 -4.33 5.12
N VAL A 15 -5.61 -4.25 4.78
CA VAL A 15 -6.48 -3.06 4.92
C VAL A 15 -6.04 -1.81 4.12
N PRO A 16 -6.92 -0.79 3.96
CA PRO A 16 -6.55 0.43 3.24
C PRO A 16 -5.56 1.28 4.07
N PHE A 17 -4.51 1.80 3.41
CA PHE A 17 -3.54 2.72 4.00
C PHE A 17 -3.84 4.17 3.60
N CYS A 18 -3.40 5.11 4.43
CA CYS A 18 -3.41 6.54 4.13
C CYS A 18 -2.01 7.04 3.78
N ILE A 19 -1.94 8.11 2.99
CA ILE A 19 -0.67 8.81 2.74
C ILE A 19 -0.41 9.73 3.92
N ASN A 20 0.67 9.45 4.66
CA ASN A 20 1.15 10.32 5.74
C ASN A 20 1.96 11.49 5.15
N GLU A 21 2.93 11.18 4.29
CA GLU A 21 3.82 12.19 3.69
C GLU A 21 4.03 11.92 2.20
N LYS A 22 4.15 12.99 1.41
CA LYS A 22 4.44 12.94 -0.03
C LYS A 22 5.87 13.41 -0.28
N PHE A 23 6.67 12.53 -0.87
CA PHE A 23 8.00 12.84 -1.37
C PHE A 23 7.97 13.10 -2.88
N THR A 24 9.10 13.54 -3.42
CA THR A 24 9.28 13.74 -4.86
C THR A 24 9.32 12.39 -5.61
N GLY A 25 8.98 12.41 -6.90
CA GLY A 25 9.07 11.21 -7.75
C GLY A 25 8.01 10.14 -7.47
N GLY A 26 6.89 10.51 -6.85
CA GLY A 26 5.79 9.56 -6.56
C GLY A 26 6.11 8.63 -5.40
N THR A 27 6.97 9.04 -4.47
CA THR A 27 7.29 8.30 -3.26
C THR A 27 6.45 8.83 -2.10
N TYR A 28 5.91 7.95 -1.26
CA TYR A 28 4.97 8.27 -0.19
C TYR A 28 5.36 7.57 1.10
N MET A 29 5.22 8.23 2.24
CA MET A 29 5.14 7.49 3.51
C MET A 29 3.70 7.09 3.74
N LEU A 30 3.46 5.82 4.04
CA LEU A 30 2.13 5.31 4.33
C LEU A 30 1.91 5.25 5.83
N GLU A 31 0.64 5.30 6.22
CA GLU A 31 0.20 5.15 7.60
C GLU A 31 -1.05 4.26 7.62
N THR A 32 -1.15 3.43 8.65
CA THR A 32 -2.33 2.60 8.90
C THR A 32 -3.52 3.46 9.29
N LEU A 33 -4.74 2.96 9.18
CA LEU A 33 -5.92 3.69 9.67
C LEU A 33 -5.89 3.92 11.20
N GLN A 34 -5.06 3.16 11.92
CA GLN A 34 -4.84 3.30 13.35
C GLN A 34 -3.84 4.41 13.69
N GLY A 35 -3.21 5.03 12.70
CA GLY A 35 -2.24 6.11 12.88
C GLY A 35 -0.79 5.63 13.02
N GLU A 36 -0.48 4.40 12.61
CA GLU A 36 0.89 3.87 12.65
C GLU A 36 1.60 4.13 11.33
N VAL A 37 2.69 4.89 11.40
CA VAL A 37 3.52 5.22 10.24
C VAL A 37 4.37 4.03 9.83
N MET A 38 4.32 3.69 8.54
CA MET A 38 5.16 2.64 7.98
C MET A 38 6.63 3.07 7.99
N PRO A 39 7.56 2.19 8.43
CA PRO A 39 8.98 2.54 8.56
C PRO A 39 9.69 2.73 7.21
N MET A 40 9.03 2.45 6.08
CA MET A 40 9.57 2.58 4.74
C MET A 40 8.71 3.47 3.85
N THR A 41 9.38 4.13 2.90
CA THR A 41 8.72 4.89 1.85
C THR A 41 8.31 3.99 0.69
N TRP A 42 7.13 4.26 0.15
CA TRP A 42 6.45 3.48 -0.89
C TRP A 42 6.36 4.28 -2.17
N ASN A 43 6.86 3.72 -3.28
CA ASN A 43 6.68 4.36 -4.58
C ASN A 43 5.31 4.02 -5.18
N VAL A 44 4.71 4.99 -5.88
CA VAL A 44 3.43 4.86 -6.59
C VAL A 44 3.43 3.70 -7.58
N ALA A 45 4.58 3.36 -8.17
CA ALA A 45 4.73 2.21 -9.06
C ALA A 45 4.47 0.86 -8.35
N ASN A 46 4.63 0.83 -7.02
CA ASN A 46 4.36 -0.32 -6.17
C ASN A 46 2.94 -0.31 -5.59
N LEU A 47 2.20 0.81 -5.69
CA LEU A 47 0.79 0.89 -5.34
C LEU A 47 -0.04 0.37 -6.52
N ARG A 48 -0.41 -0.91 -6.50
CA ARG A 48 -1.24 -1.58 -7.51
C ARG A 48 -2.57 -2.02 -6.93
#